data_AF-A0A416VQ04-F1
#
_entry.id   AF-A0A416VQ04-F1
#
_cell.length_a   1.000
_cell.length_b   1.000
_cell.length_c   1.000
_cell.angle_alpha   90.00
_cell.angle_beta   90.00
_cell.angle_gamma   90.00
#
_symmetry.space_group_name_H-M   'P 1'
#
loop_
_entity.id
_entity.type
_entity.pdbx_description
1 polymer ?
#
loop_
_entity_poly.entity_id
_entity_poly.type
_entity_poly.pdbx_seq_one_letter_code
_entity_poly.pdbx_strand_id
1 'polypeptide(L)'
;MKRLFICLLLLVPVMTFAGCSEGNDEPQAETPDTPDNPGDNEDNDDGSGTVKPGNGKILIAWFSRWGNTNYASDVDASTGASIIIDKGTRRGTTEVVARYIQTAVGGDLHLIETTAPYPTEFDDVRDQNHAEQAAGTLPLLKNSIENMDQYDVVFIGYPVWATDVPQAVLSFLSAYDFSGKTVVPFCTHDGYGAGSSYRSVQTSASGANVPDGIAIEATDVPSAESRVQSWLERIGIGREEPQGKSIRITAGGHTFTGEWLDTPLANEIRGMFPLTATLGRYGGREYYGSMPQRPTHTEEGQLRFENGDITYCPSNNTIAIFYAKADDPNMGQLTMRIIPIGKVTSDLEIFDEMDSRLEFMFDNVQ
;
A
#
# COMPACT_ATOMS: atom_id res chain seq x y z
N MET A 1 -9.32 -62.79 -44.46
CA MET A 1 -10.75 -63.21 -44.44
C MET A 1 -11.47 -62.19 -43.56
N LYS A 2 -12.18 -61.19 -44.10
CA LYS A 2 -13.56 -61.17 -44.64
C LYS A 2 -14.68 -61.47 -43.61
N ARG A 3 -15.30 -60.38 -43.11
CA ARG A 3 -16.74 -60.24 -42.71
C ARG A 3 -17.16 -60.95 -41.40
N LEU A 4 -18.28 -60.61 -40.73
CA LEU A 4 -19.47 -59.81 -41.12
C LEU A 4 -20.05 -58.98 -39.93
N PHE A 5 -20.90 -58.00 -40.21
CA PHE A 5 -21.80 -57.29 -39.26
C PHE A 5 -23.14 -58.04 -39.05
N ILE A 6 -23.86 -57.73 -37.96
CA ILE A 6 -25.34 -57.72 -37.72
C ILE A 6 -25.53 -57.79 -36.18
N CYS A 7 -26.24 -56.93 -35.42
CA CYS A 7 -27.43 -56.07 -35.58
C CYS A 7 -28.72 -56.66 -34.94
N LEU A 8 -29.09 -56.06 -33.79
CA LEU A 8 -30.46 -55.72 -33.33
C LEU A 8 -31.52 -56.83 -33.13
N LEU A 9 -32.14 -56.86 -31.93
CA LEU A 9 -33.61 -56.87 -31.79
C LEU A 9 -34.07 -56.32 -30.42
N LEU A 10 -35.28 -55.73 -30.40
CA LEU A 10 -36.00 -55.28 -29.19
C LEU A 10 -37.13 -56.28 -28.86
N LEU A 11 -37.49 -56.45 -27.58
CA LEU A 11 -38.75 -57.08 -27.18
C LEU A 11 -39.20 -56.66 -25.76
N VAL A 12 -40.49 -56.31 -25.65
CA VAL A 12 -41.23 -55.69 -24.54
C VAL A 12 -42.74 -56.01 -24.79
N PRO A 13 -43.68 -56.06 -23.82
CA PRO A 13 -43.63 -56.04 -22.34
C PRO A 13 -44.23 -57.33 -21.71
N VAL A 14 -44.58 -57.33 -20.40
CA VAL A 14 -45.98 -57.50 -19.89
C VAL A 14 -46.05 -57.42 -18.34
N MET A 15 -47.12 -56.79 -17.82
CA MET A 15 -47.53 -56.71 -16.39
C MET A 15 -48.23 -58.01 -15.93
N THR A 16 -48.54 -58.35 -14.66
CA THR A 16 -48.44 -57.75 -13.30
C THR A 16 -48.32 -58.94 -12.30
N PHE A 17 -48.61 -59.00 -10.98
CA PHE A 17 -49.16 -58.22 -9.84
C PHE A 17 -48.73 -59.02 -8.55
N ALA A 18 -48.81 -58.61 -7.29
CA ALA A 18 -49.10 -57.35 -6.57
C ALA A 18 -48.57 -57.49 -5.12
N GLY A 19 -48.43 -56.39 -4.37
CA GLY A 19 -48.18 -56.40 -2.92
C GLY A 19 -48.06 -54.99 -2.36
N CYS A 20 -48.77 -54.67 -1.27
CA CYS A 20 -48.90 -53.31 -0.75
C CYS A 20 -48.65 -53.26 0.77
N SER A 21 -47.90 -52.27 1.25
CA SER A 21 -48.49 -51.12 1.97
C SER A 21 -47.47 -49.97 2.17
N GLU A 22 -48.01 -48.78 2.42
CA GLU A 22 -47.44 -47.62 3.16
C GLU A 22 -46.09 -46.98 2.76
N GLY A 23 -46.09 -45.63 2.73
CA GLY A 23 -44.88 -44.79 2.77
C GLY A 23 -44.26 -44.46 1.41
N ASN A 24 -44.52 -43.25 0.89
CA ASN A 24 -43.67 -42.64 -0.14
C ASN A 24 -42.48 -41.94 0.55
N ASP A 25 -41.31 -42.57 0.59
CA ASP A 25 -40.01 -41.90 0.76
C ASP A 25 -38.93 -42.74 0.05
N GLU A 26 -38.29 -42.17 -0.97
CA GLU A 26 -37.07 -42.69 -1.61
C GLU A 26 -36.15 -41.51 -2.00
N PRO A 27 -34.83 -41.70 -2.07
CA PRO A 27 -33.95 -40.79 -1.33
C PRO A 27 -33.24 -39.73 -2.18
N GLN A 28 -32.90 -38.60 -1.56
CA GLN A 28 -31.79 -37.77 -2.04
C GLN A 28 -30.45 -38.44 -1.71
N ALA A 29 -29.42 -38.19 -2.53
CA ALA A 29 -28.08 -38.69 -2.28
C ALA A 29 -27.39 -37.85 -1.18
N GLU A 30 -27.22 -38.43 0.00
CA GLU A 30 -26.45 -37.83 1.09
C GLU A 30 -24.97 -37.71 0.69
N THR A 31 -24.36 -36.56 1.03
CA THR A 31 -22.92 -36.32 0.94
C THR A 31 -22.44 -35.97 2.36
N PRO A 32 -21.34 -36.54 2.90
CA PRO A 32 -21.11 -36.56 4.34
C PRO A 32 -20.91 -35.17 4.99
N ASP A 33 -21.41 -35.03 6.21
CA ASP A 33 -21.31 -33.81 7.01
C ASP A 33 -19.84 -33.39 7.27
N THR A 34 -19.63 -32.07 7.31
CA THR A 34 -18.40 -31.44 7.81
C THR A 34 -18.76 -30.56 9.01
N PRO A 35 -18.01 -30.58 10.14
CA PRO A 35 -18.46 -29.96 11.39
C PRO A 35 -18.63 -28.44 11.34
N ASP A 36 -19.44 -27.94 12.28
CA ASP A 36 -19.91 -26.54 12.37
C ASP A 36 -18.81 -25.47 12.25
N ASN A 37 -19.14 -24.38 11.54
CA ASN A 37 -18.43 -23.10 11.59
C ASN A 37 -19.28 -22.05 12.33
N PRO A 38 -19.16 -21.91 13.66
CA PRO A 38 -19.85 -20.86 14.42
C PRO A 38 -19.01 -19.58 14.43
N GLY A 39 -19.41 -18.54 13.68
CA GLY A 39 -18.59 -17.31 13.60
C GLY A 39 -19.18 -16.04 12.98
N ASP A 40 -20.26 -16.09 12.20
CA ASP A 40 -20.87 -14.87 11.65
C ASP A 40 -21.74 -14.16 12.70
N ASN A 41 -21.07 -13.39 13.58
CA ASN A 41 -21.69 -12.44 14.50
C ASN A 41 -21.22 -11.02 14.15
N GLU A 42 -22.09 -10.22 13.53
CA GLU A 42 -21.85 -8.78 13.30
C GLU A 42 -22.06 -7.97 14.62
N ASP A 43 -21.31 -8.30 15.67
CA ASP A 43 -21.25 -7.48 16.87
C ASP A 43 -20.47 -6.19 16.57
N ASN A 44 -21.23 -5.11 16.37
CA ASN A 44 -20.71 -3.77 16.09
C ASN A 44 -20.13 -3.14 17.38
N ASP A 45 -18.92 -3.55 17.76
CA ASP A 45 -18.13 -2.85 18.76
C ASP A 45 -17.34 -1.71 18.10
N ASP A 46 -17.75 -0.46 18.34
CA ASP A 46 -17.12 0.76 17.80
C ASP A 46 -15.83 1.11 18.58
N GLY A 47 -14.99 0.09 18.74
CA GLY A 47 -13.69 0.10 19.42
C GLY A 47 -12.52 0.40 18.47
N SER A 48 -12.78 0.98 17.29
CA SER A 48 -11.74 1.36 16.33
C SER A 48 -10.90 2.50 16.91
N GLY A 49 -9.82 2.13 17.60
CA GLY A 49 -8.89 3.04 18.27
C GLY A 49 -8.11 3.88 17.28
N THR A 50 -8.74 4.94 16.75
CA THR A 50 -8.13 5.92 15.84
C THR A 50 -6.77 6.34 16.35
N VAL A 51 -5.72 5.98 15.60
CA VAL A 51 -4.36 6.38 15.95
C VAL A 51 -4.29 7.88 15.79
N LYS A 52 -3.92 8.58 16.86
CA LYS A 52 -3.46 9.96 16.78
C LYS A 52 -1.95 9.91 16.60
N PRO A 53 -1.40 10.36 15.47
CA PRO A 53 0.03 10.60 15.36
C PRO A 53 0.48 11.52 16.49
N GLY A 54 1.63 11.21 17.10
CA GLY A 54 2.38 12.22 17.84
C GLY A 54 3.25 13.01 16.86
N ASN A 55 3.89 14.07 17.34
CA ASN A 55 4.76 14.93 16.53
C ASN A 55 6.09 14.24 16.12
N GLY A 56 6.34 13.00 16.57
CA GLY A 56 7.48 12.19 16.17
C GLY A 56 7.35 11.62 14.76
N LYS A 57 8.44 11.02 14.29
CA LYS A 57 8.55 10.49 12.93
C LYS A 57 7.82 9.15 12.75
N ILE A 58 7.61 8.81 11.48
CA ILE A 58 7.26 7.46 11.03
C ILE A 58 8.53 6.70 10.60
N LEU A 59 8.70 5.48 11.13
CA LEU A 59 9.65 4.49 10.66
C LEU A 59 8.91 3.38 9.90
N ILE A 60 9.45 2.93 8.77
CA ILE A 60 8.93 1.80 8.00
C ILE A 60 10.04 0.76 7.91
N ALA A 61 10.06 -0.14 8.89
CA ALA A 61 10.99 -1.26 8.94
C ALA A 61 10.36 -2.50 8.29
N TRP A 62 11.08 -3.21 7.43
CA TRP A 62 10.60 -4.48 6.86
C TRP A 62 11.71 -5.51 6.70
N PHE A 63 11.38 -6.78 6.88
CA PHE A 63 12.18 -7.91 6.40
C PHE A 63 11.67 -8.35 5.02
N SER A 64 12.58 -8.69 4.11
CA SER A 64 12.27 -9.36 2.85
C SER A 64 13.37 -10.33 2.47
N ARG A 65 13.02 -11.42 1.78
CA ARG A 65 14.01 -12.39 1.28
C ARG A 65 14.95 -11.75 0.25
N TRP A 66 14.41 -10.91 -0.63
CA TRP A 66 15.23 -9.97 -1.40
C TRP A 66 15.91 -8.99 -0.44
N GLY A 67 17.24 -8.84 -0.57
CA GLY A 67 18.08 -8.12 0.39
C GLY A 67 18.64 -8.99 1.53
N ASN A 68 18.05 -10.15 1.82
CA ASN A 68 18.56 -11.11 2.82
C ASN A 68 19.09 -12.43 2.21
N THR A 69 19.09 -12.59 0.87
CA THR A 69 19.61 -13.78 0.17
C THR A 69 20.53 -13.38 -0.97
N ASN A 70 21.70 -14.04 -1.07
CA ASN A 70 22.71 -13.79 -2.10
C ASN A 70 22.38 -14.50 -3.43
N TYR A 71 21.42 -13.97 -4.18
CA TYR A 71 21.12 -14.46 -5.52
C TYR A 71 22.27 -14.20 -6.51
N ALA A 72 22.63 -15.22 -7.31
CA ALA A 72 23.52 -15.02 -8.44
C ALA A 72 22.83 -14.21 -9.56
N SER A 73 23.61 -13.48 -10.36
CA SER A 73 23.12 -12.50 -11.33
C SER A 73 22.31 -13.09 -12.49
N ASP A 74 22.49 -14.38 -12.76
CA ASP A 74 21.85 -15.17 -13.81
C ASP A 74 20.62 -15.98 -13.32
N VAL A 75 20.41 -16.09 -12.01
CA VAL A 75 19.24 -16.76 -11.44
C VAL A 75 17.97 -15.97 -11.77
N ASP A 76 16.95 -16.66 -12.29
CA ASP A 76 15.63 -16.07 -12.47
C ASP A 76 14.83 -16.04 -11.16
N ALA A 77 15.21 -15.08 -10.31
CA ALA A 77 14.57 -14.84 -9.03
C ALA A 77 13.09 -14.41 -9.12
N SER A 78 12.52 -14.19 -10.32
CA SER A 78 11.08 -13.90 -10.49
C SER A 78 10.17 -15.13 -10.32
N THR A 79 10.75 -16.32 -10.15
CA THR A 79 10.04 -17.59 -9.94
C THR A 79 9.60 -17.85 -8.49
N GLY A 80 9.96 -16.99 -7.53
CA GLY A 80 9.60 -17.16 -6.11
C GLY A 80 8.61 -16.11 -5.62
N ALA A 81 7.55 -16.53 -4.91
CA ALA A 81 6.44 -15.71 -4.39
C ALA A 81 6.83 -14.58 -3.38
N SER A 82 8.12 -14.28 -3.20
CA SER A 82 8.60 -13.18 -2.37
C SER A 82 9.33 -12.08 -3.17
N ILE A 83 9.43 -12.21 -4.51
CA ILE A 83 10.23 -11.33 -5.37
C ILE A 83 9.43 -10.96 -6.62
N ILE A 84 9.34 -9.66 -6.92
CA ILE A 84 8.67 -9.14 -8.12
C ILE A 84 9.55 -8.11 -8.85
N ILE A 85 9.18 -7.79 -10.09
CA ILE A 85 9.82 -6.74 -10.89
C ILE A 85 8.95 -5.48 -10.83
N ASP A 86 9.24 -4.57 -9.91
CA ASP A 86 8.60 -3.25 -9.83
C ASP A 86 9.41 -2.22 -10.62
N LYS A 87 8.78 -1.64 -11.66
CA LYS A 87 9.37 -0.61 -12.54
C LYS A 87 10.76 -1.01 -13.07
N GLY A 88 10.90 -2.26 -13.50
CA GLY A 88 12.15 -2.83 -14.01
C GLY A 88 13.20 -3.18 -12.96
N THR A 89 12.92 -2.98 -11.66
CA THR A 89 13.83 -3.35 -10.56
C THR A 89 13.31 -4.61 -9.86
N ARG A 90 14.18 -5.60 -9.60
CA ARG A 90 13.84 -6.71 -8.68
C ARG A 90 13.70 -6.16 -7.26
N ARG A 91 12.57 -6.44 -6.61
CA ARG A 91 12.25 -6.03 -5.22
C ARG A 91 11.60 -7.19 -4.46
N GLY A 92 11.65 -7.12 -3.13
CA GLY A 92 10.82 -7.97 -2.30
C GLY A 92 9.36 -7.58 -2.40
N THR A 93 8.41 -8.52 -2.36
CA THR A 93 6.97 -8.19 -2.28
C THR A 93 6.67 -7.28 -1.09
N THR A 94 7.24 -7.60 0.07
CA THR A 94 7.15 -6.78 1.30
C THR A 94 7.79 -5.39 1.15
N GLU A 95 8.88 -5.26 0.37
CA GLU A 95 9.52 -3.95 0.09
C GLU A 95 8.57 -3.05 -0.70
N VAL A 96 7.81 -3.61 -1.65
CA VAL A 96 6.87 -2.84 -2.46
C VAL A 96 5.70 -2.33 -1.61
N VAL A 97 5.19 -3.14 -0.67
CA VAL A 97 4.20 -2.68 0.32
C VAL A 97 4.78 -1.59 1.23
N ALA A 98 6.02 -1.75 1.73
CA ALA A 98 6.72 -0.72 2.51
C ALA A 98 6.84 0.60 1.75
N ARG A 99 7.04 0.56 0.42
CA ARG A 99 7.10 1.74 -0.45
C ARG A 99 5.74 2.37 -0.72
N TYR A 100 4.65 1.61 -0.76
CA TYR A 100 3.30 2.20 -0.80
C TYR A 100 2.99 2.95 0.49
N ILE A 101 3.33 2.38 1.64
CA ILE A 101 3.23 3.07 2.94
C ILE A 101 4.07 4.36 2.90
N GLN A 102 5.34 4.29 2.47
CA GLN A 102 6.19 5.48 2.39
C GLN A 102 5.64 6.54 1.42
N THR A 103 4.99 6.13 0.33
CA THR A 103 4.38 7.04 -0.65
C THR A 103 3.20 7.78 -0.03
N ALA A 104 2.35 7.09 0.73
CA ALA A 104 1.17 7.66 1.38
C ALA A 104 1.50 8.52 2.62
N VAL A 105 2.34 8.04 3.54
CA VAL A 105 2.59 8.71 4.84
C VAL A 105 3.97 9.35 5.00
N GLY A 106 4.89 9.12 4.05
CA GLY A 106 6.30 9.48 4.22
C GLY A 106 7.04 8.54 5.17
N GLY A 107 8.04 9.05 5.90
CA GLY A 107 8.80 8.28 6.89
C GLY A 107 10.10 7.65 6.36
N ASP A 108 10.93 7.22 7.31
CA ASP A 108 12.25 6.66 7.07
C ASP A 108 12.15 5.14 6.76
N LEU A 109 12.70 4.68 5.63
CA LEU A 109 12.71 3.26 5.23
C LEU A 109 13.91 2.51 5.83
N HIS A 110 13.66 1.34 6.45
CA HIS A 110 14.71 0.48 7.01
C HIS A 110 14.54 -1.01 6.62
N LEU A 111 15.48 -1.55 5.83
CA LEU A 111 15.55 -3.00 5.60
C LEU A 111 16.11 -3.69 6.85
N ILE A 112 15.32 -4.56 7.46
CA ILE A 112 15.75 -5.52 8.47
C ILE A 112 16.62 -6.55 7.74
N GLU A 113 17.94 -6.38 7.88
CA GLU A 113 18.97 -7.15 7.19
C GLU A 113 19.75 -8.00 8.20
N THR A 114 19.86 -9.29 7.93
CA THR A 114 20.64 -10.24 8.72
C THR A 114 22.14 -10.20 8.37
N THR A 115 23.00 -10.49 9.36
CA THR A 115 24.46 -10.53 9.17
C THR A 115 24.90 -11.75 8.37
N ALA A 116 24.18 -12.87 8.53
CA ALA A 116 24.34 -14.08 7.72
C ALA A 116 23.12 -14.20 6.79
N PRO A 117 23.31 -14.21 5.45
CA PRO A 117 22.19 -14.26 4.51
C PRO A 117 21.53 -15.65 4.47
N TYR A 118 20.23 -15.67 4.26
CA TYR A 118 19.44 -16.90 4.05
C TYR A 118 19.78 -17.56 2.69
N PRO A 119 19.75 -18.91 2.60
CA PRO A 119 20.01 -19.70 1.39
C PRO A 119 19.23 -19.29 0.13
N THR A 120 19.74 -19.69 -1.05
CA THR A 120 19.09 -19.48 -2.36
C THR A 120 17.96 -20.47 -2.63
N GLU A 121 18.05 -21.69 -2.11
CA GLU A 121 17.04 -22.73 -2.32
C GLU A 121 15.86 -22.56 -1.36
N PHE A 122 14.65 -22.85 -1.82
CA PHE A 122 13.45 -22.65 -1.02
C PHE A 122 13.36 -23.66 0.14
N ASP A 123 13.69 -24.92 -0.10
CA ASP A 123 13.71 -25.98 0.92
C ASP A 123 14.70 -25.65 2.05
N ASP A 124 15.90 -25.17 1.71
CA ASP A 124 16.92 -24.77 2.70
C ASP A 124 16.43 -23.58 3.57
N VAL A 125 15.76 -22.59 2.98
CA VAL A 125 15.16 -21.46 3.75
C VAL A 125 14.00 -21.93 4.63
N ARG A 126 13.15 -22.84 4.13
CA ARG A 126 12.08 -23.45 4.94
C ARG A 126 12.69 -24.17 6.15
N ASP A 127 13.69 -25.00 5.94
CA ASP A 127 14.25 -25.86 6.98
C ASP A 127 15.07 -25.04 7.99
N GLN A 128 15.77 -23.99 7.53
CA GLN A 128 16.38 -23.00 8.42
C GLN A 128 15.32 -22.26 9.26
N ASN A 129 14.23 -21.77 8.67
CA ASN A 129 13.18 -21.07 9.43
C ASN A 129 12.56 -21.96 10.51
N HIS A 130 12.28 -23.24 10.21
CA HIS A 130 11.76 -24.17 11.22
C HIS A 130 12.78 -24.45 12.32
N ALA A 131 14.07 -24.56 12.01
CA ALA A 131 15.13 -24.71 13.01
C ALA A 131 15.30 -23.45 13.88
N GLU A 132 15.22 -22.26 13.30
CA GLU A 132 15.29 -20.99 14.03
C GLU A 132 14.06 -20.81 14.95
N GLN A 133 12.84 -21.03 14.43
CA GLN A 133 11.60 -20.96 15.21
C GLN A 133 11.58 -22.00 16.36
N ALA A 134 11.95 -23.26 16.10
CA ALA A 134 11.93 -24.32 17.11
C ALA A 134 12.99 -24.13 18.22
N ALA A 135 14.07 -23.41 17.94
CA ALA A 135 15.11 -23.08 18.92
C ALA A 135 14.92 -21.73 19.62
N GLY A 136 14.03 -20.85 19.12
CA GLY A 136 13.95 -19.45 19.54
C GLY A 136 15.21 -18.65 19.16
N THR A 137 15.87 -19.02 18.06
CA THR A 137 17.09 -18.36 17.57
C THR A 137 16.75 -16.99 17.01
N LEU A 138 17.37 -15.94 17.56
CA LEU A 138 17.29 -14.56 17.04
C LEU A 138 18.55 -14.24 16.20
N PRO A 139 18.48 -14.17 14.85
CA PRO A 139 19.63 -13.85 14.01
C PRO A 139 20.19 -12.45 14.24
N LEU A 140 21.54 -12.34 14.27
CA LEU A 140 22.21 -11.04 14.40
C LEU A 140 21.92 -10.14 13.20
N LEU A 141 21.34 -8.97 13.46
CA LEU A 141 21.08 -7.95 12.44
C LEU A 141 22.35 -7.17 12.08
N LYS A 142 22.47 -6.80 10.80
CA LYS A 142 23.64 -6.16 10.20
C LYS A 142 23.70 -4.64 10.44
N ASN A 143 22.54 -4.00 10.60
CA ASN A 143 22.40 -2.56 10.83
C ASN A 143 21.52 -2.33 12.07
N SER A 144 21.71 -1.19 12.74
CA SER A 144 20.86 -0.74 13.85
C SER A 144 20.37 0.70 13.62
N ILE A 145 19.36 1.10 14.38
CA ILE A 145 18.78 2.44 14.34
C ILE A 145 19.29 3.21 15.56
N GLU A 146 20.20 4.16 15.34
CA GLU A 146 20.93 4.87 16.41
C GLU A 146 20.03 5.66 17.37
N ASN A 147 18.85 6.08 16.89
CA ASN A 147 17.86 6.84 17.64
C ASN A 147 16.46 6.33 17.28
N MET A 148 15.97 5.33 18.03
CA MET A 148 14.58 4.84 17.92
C MET A 148 13.57 5.78 18.60
N ASP A 149 14.04 6.60 19.55
CA ASP A 149 13.18 7.49 20.34
C ASP A 149 12.50 8.59 19.50
N GLN A 150 13.09 8.97 18.35
CA GLN A 150 12.50 9.94 17.42
C GLN A 150 11.22 9.47 16.70
N TYR A 151 10.87 8.18 16.76
CA TYR A 151 9.73 7.60 16.04
C TYR A 151 8.55 7.32 16.97
N ASP A 152 7.38 7.89 16.66
CA ASP A 152 6.13 7.64 17.38
C ASP A 152 5.32 6.50 16.72
N VAL A 153 5.50 6.31 15.41
CA VAL A 153 4.88 5.23 14.63
C VAL A 153 5.97 4.39 13.97
N VAL A 154 5.90 3.07 14.15
CA VAL A 154 6.80 2.11 13.52
C VAL A 154 6.00 1.04 12.78
N PHE A 155 6.02 1.07 11.46
CA PHE A 155 5.51 -0.03 10.63
C PHE A 155 6.52 -1.19 10.61
N ILE A 156 6.02 -2.42 10.75
CA ILE A 156 6.80 -3.68 10.81
C ILE A 156 6.33 -4.63 9.70
N GLY A 157 7.09 -4.69 8.61
CA GLY A 157 6.78 -5.47 7.42
C GLY A 157 7.48 -6.82 7.34
N TYR A 158 6.79 -7.87 6.89
CA TYR A 158 7.42 -9.17 6.61
C TYR A 158 6.64 -10.09 5.65
N PRO A 159 7.30 -11.05 4.98
CA PRO A 159 6.63 -12.24 4.46
C PRO A 159 6.21 -13.15 5.62
N VAL A 160 5.03 -13.77 5.54
CA VAL A 160 4.59 -14.78 6.52
C VAL A 160 5.34 -16.09 6.29
N TRP A 161 6.12 -16.55 7.26
CA TRP A 161 6.94 -17.77 7.19
C TRP A 161 6.46 -18.78 8.23
N ALA A 162 5.99 -19.95 7.76
CA ALA A 162 5.37 -20.99 8.60
C ALA A 162 4.28 -20.42 9.55
N THR A 163 3.32 -19.69 8.96
CA THR A 163 2.20 -18.96 9.61
C THR A 163 2.57 -17.85 10.60
N ASP A 164 3.86 -17.55 10.82
CA ASP A 164 4.33 -16.51 11.74
C ASP A 164 5.33 -15.54 11.09
N VAL A 165 5.96 -14.68 11.89
CA VAL A 165 7.08 -13.82 11.45
C VAL A 165 8.38 -14.62 11.27
N PRO A 166 9.26 -14.19 10.35
CA PRO A 166 10.67 -14.60 10.32
C PRO A 166 11.38 -14.16 11.62
N GLN A 167 12.30 -14.98 12.14
CA GLN A 167 12.99 -14.69 13.41
C GLN A 167 13.86 -13.42 13.37
N ALA A 168 14.29 -12.96 12.18
CA ALA A 168 14.93 -11.66 11.99
C ALA A 168 14.02 -10.47 12.41
N VAL A 169 12.70 -10.60 12.29
CA VAL A 169 11.73 -9.59 12.75
C VAL A 169 11.64 -9.58 14.27
N LEU A 170 11.60 -10.76 14.92
CA LEU A 170 11.66 -10.84 16.38
C LEU A 170 12.99 -10.30 16.91
N SER A 171 14.08 -10.49 16.17
CA SER A 171 15.40 -9.94 16.50
C SER A 171 15.36 -8.41 16.49
N PHE A 172 14.72 -7.80 15.48
CA PHE A 172 14.50 -6.36 15.42
C PHE A 172 13.61 -5.86 16.57
N LEU A 173 12.50 -6.53 16.84
CA LEU A 173 11.58 -6.14 17.92
C LEU A 173 12.20 -6.31 19.31
N SER A 174 13.12 -7.27 19.50
CA SER A 174 13.85 -7.47 20.75
C SER A 174 14.97 -6.45 21.02
N ALA A 175 15.35 -5.65 20.01
CA ALA A 175 16.51 -4.76 20.06
C ALA A 175 16.18 -3.34 20.55
N TYR A 176 14.91 -2.97 20.70
CA TYR A 176 14.48 -1.61 21.06
C TYR A 176 13.29 -1.63 22.04
N ASP A 177 13.08 -0.53 22.75
CA ASP A 177 11.86 -0.29 23.52
C ASP A 177 10.78 0.34 22.60
N PHE A 178 9.58 -0.23 22.64
CA PHE A 178 8.40 0.25 21.91
C PHE A 178 7.30 0.80 22.83
N SER A 179 7.57 0.92 24.14
CA SER A 179 6.66 1.47 25.14
C SER A 179 6.11 2.83 24.74
N GLY A 180 4.78 2.93 24.61
CA GLY A 180 4.08 4.16 24.24
C GLY A 180 4.12 4.53 22.74
N LYS A 181 4.86 3.79 21.90
CA LYS A 181 4.83 3.95 20.44
C LYS A 181 3.61 3.24 19.84
N THR A 182 3.24 3.58 18.61
CA THR A 182 2.32 2.77 17.80
C THR A 182 3.14 1.87 16.87
N VAL A 183 2.98 0.54 17.00
CA VAL A 183 3.67 -0.45 16.18
C VAL A 183 2.66 -1.14 15.27
N VAL A 184 2.82 -0.97 13.95
CA VAL A 184 1.81 -1.36 12.96
C VAL A 184 2.34 -2.52 12.11
N PRO A 185 1.87 -3.76 12.29
CA PRO A 185 2.30 -4.87 11.46
C PRO A 185 1.74 -4.73 10.02
N PHE A 186 2.48 -5.22 9.03
CA PHE A 186 1.94 -5.49 7.70
C PHE A 186 2.64 -6.71 7.11
N CYS A 187 1.92 -7.54 6.35
CA CYS A 187 2.50 -8.79 5.86
C CYS A 187 2.10 -9.16 4.44
N THR A 188 3.05 -9.81 3.75
CA THR A 188 2.81 -10.45 2.46
C THR A 188 2.72 -11.97 2.62
N HIS A 189 1.68 -12.61 2.07
CA HIS A 189 1.42 -14.04 2.22
C HIS A 189 1.13 -14.73 0.88
N ASP A 190 0.99 -16.05 0.92
CA ASP A 190 0.63 -16.90 -0.22
C ASP A 190 -0.64 -17.67 0.21
N GLY A 191 -1.83 -17.10 -0.07
CA GLY A 191 -3.15 -17.64 0.34
C GLY A 191 -3.54 -17.56 1.83
N TYR A 192 -2.62 -17.75 2.78
CA TYR A 192 -2.96 -18.02 4.20
C TYR A 192 -3.22 -16.80 5.12
N GLY A 193 -3.24 -15.57 4.61
CA GLY A 193 -3.39 -14.37 5.45
C GLY A 193 -2.23 -14.14 6.42
N ALA A 194 -2.49 -13.50 7.56
CA ALA A 194 -1.47 -13.12 8.54
C ALA A 194 -1.02 -14.25 9.49
N GLY A 195 -1.79 -15.34 9.61
CA GLY A 195 -1.54 -16.41 10.59
C GLY A 195 -1.46 -15.88 12.04
N SER A 196 -0.48 -16.34 12.81
CA SER A 196 -0.20 -15.85 14.18
C SER A 196 0.64 -14.57 14.21
N SER A 197 1.21 -14.13 13.08
CA SER A 197 2.27 -13.13 13.03
C SER A 197 1.95 -11.80 13.73
N TYR A 198 0.72 -11.26 13.59
CA TYR A 198 0.32 -10.02 14.26
C TYR A 198 0.37 -10.14 15.79
N ARG A 199 -0.01 -11.31 16.32
CA ARG A 199 0.08 -11.59 17.76
C ARG A 199 1.53 -11.71 18.22
N SER A 200 2.42 -12.26 17.39
CA SER A 200 3.85 -12.34 17.68
C SER A 200 4.51 -10.95 17.66
N VAL A 201 4.12 -10.06 16.74
CA VAL A 201 4.50 -8.64 16.78
C VAL A 201 3.97 -7.97 18.05
N GLN A 202 2.68 -8.11 18.37
CA GLN A 202 2.05 -7.52 19.56
C GLN A 202 2.69 -8.01 20.87
N THR A 203 3.08 -9.28 20.94
CA THR A 203 3.73 -9.87 22.12
C THR A 203 5.18 -9.36 22.29
N SER A 204 5.86 -9.07 21.17
CA SER A 204 7.27 -8.66 21.17
C SER A 204 7.45 -7.14 21.32
N ALA A 205 6.56 -6.35 20.70
CA ALA A 205 6.45 -4.90 20.87
C ALA A 205 5.72 -4.54 22.18
N SER A 206 6.18 -5.11 23.30
CA SER A 206 5.51 -4.97 24.59
C SER A 206 5.46 -3.49 25.03
N GLY A 207 4.30 -3.04 25.50
CA GLY A 207 4.06 -1.65 25.86
C GLY A 207 3.67 -0.72 24.70
N ALA A 208 3.69 -1.20 23.44
CA ALA A 208 3.20 -0.45 22.28
C ALA A 208 1.67 -0.48 22.15
N ASN A 209 1.12 0.51 21.47
CA ASN A 209 -0.19 0.40 20.83
C ASN A 209 -0.04 -0.37 19.51
N VAL A 210 -0.87 -1.39 19.27
CA VAL A 210 -0.73 -2.28 18.10
C VAL A 210 -2.09 -2.43 17.39
N PRO A 211 -2.39 -1.58 16.39
CA PRO A 211 -3.63 -1.63 15.62
C PRO A 211 -3.59 -2.72 14.52
N ASP A 212 -4.73 -2.94 13.87
CA ASP A 212 -4.90 -3.90 12.77
C ASP A 212 -3.87 -3.71 11.63
N GLY A 213 -3.11 -4.75 11.34
CA GLY A 213 -2.22 -4.79 10.18
C GLY A 213 -2.92 -5.14 8.87
N ILE A 214 -2.29 -4.80 7.74
CA ILE A 214 -2.72 -5.24 6.40
C ILE A 214 -1.99 -6.51 5.93
N ALA A 215 -2.77 -7.52 5.54
CA ALA A 215 -2.31 -8.77 4.94
C ALA A 215 -2.62 -8.77 3.44
N ILE A 216 -1.60 -8.90 2.60
CA ILE A 216 -1.71 -8.80 1.13
C ILE A 216 -1.13 -10.07 0.51
N GLU A 217 -1.84 -10.68 -0.44
CA GLU A 217 -1.29 -11.84 -1.15
C GLU A 217 -0.17 -11.38 -2.09
N ALA A 218 0.90 -12.18 -2.22
CA ALA A 218 2.05 -11.85 -3.05
C ALA A 218 1.69 -11.55 -4.53
N THR A 219 0.62 -12.18 -5.01
CA THR A 219 -0.04 -12.02 -6.31
C THR A 219 -0.70 -10.63 -6.47
N ASP A 220 -1.33 -10.12 -5.41
CA ASP A 220 -2.02 -8.82 -5.36
C ASP A 220 -1.08 -7.62 -5.16
N VAL A 221 0.11 -7.84 -4.59
CA VAL A 221 1.06 -6.75 -4.25
C VAL A 221 1.27 -5.73 -5.40
N PRO A 222 1.44 -6.11 -6.68
CA PRO A 222 1.64 -5.15 -7.77
C PRO A 222 0.49 -4.14 -8.01
N SER A 223 -0.72 -4.41 -7.50
CA SER A 223 -1.91 -3.56 -7.64
C SER A 223 -2.46 -3.06 -6.28
N ALA A 224 -1.85 -3.44 -5.16
CA ALA A 224 -2.38 -3.18 -3.82
C ALA A 224 -2.20 -1.74 -3.29
N GLU A 225 -1.67 -0.81 -4.10
CA GLU A 225 -1.33 0.56 -3.68
C GLU A 225 -2.51 1.34 -3.06
N SER A 226 -3.67 1.35 -3.72
CA SER A 226 -4.89 1.98 -3.18
C SER A 226 -5.45 1.25 -1.96
N ARG A 227 -5.31 -0.08 -1.90
CA ARG A 227 -5.72 -0.90 -0.74
C ARG A 227 -4.87 -0.60 0.50
N VAL A 228 -3.58 -0.29 0.31
CA VAL A 228 -2.70 0.20 1.38
C VAL A 228 -3.13 1.60 1.84
N GLN A 229 -3.43 2.51 0.91
CA GLN A 229 -3.91 3.85 1.23
C GLN A 229 -5.21 3.82 2.07
N SER A 230 -6.26 3.11 1.63
CA SER A 230 -7.52 3.06 2.38
C SER A 230 -7.42 2.31 3.72
N TRP A 231 -6.41 1.45 3.91
CA TRP A 231 -6.09 0.88 5.22
C TRP A 231 -5.46 1.91 6.15
N LEU A 232 -4.50 2.69 5.66
CA LEU A 232 -3.83 3.77 6.40
C LEU A 232 -4.83 4.83 6.86
N GLU A 233 -5.75 5.23 5.97
CA GLU A 233 -6.91 6.08 6.27
C GLU A 233 -7.79 5.47 7.39
N ARG A 234 -8.15 4.18 7.28
CA ARG A 234 -9.00 3.48 8.28
C ARG A 234 -8.39 3.45 9.68
N ILE A 235 -7.06 3.27 9.80
CA ILE A 235 -6.38 3.23 11.11
C ILE A 235 -6.03 4.62 11.67
N GLY A 236 -6.32 5.70 10.93
CA GLY A 236 -6.02 7.08 11.32
C GLY A 236 -4.59 7.53 11.05
N ILE A 237 -3.77 6.71 10.37
CA ILE A 237 -2.39 7.05 10.03
C ILE A 237 -2.33 7.48 8.56
N GLY A 238 -2.91 8.65 8.27
CA GLY A 238 -2.60 9.37 7.04
C GLY A 238 -1.27 10.14 7.17
N ARG A 239 -0.91 10.89 6.12
CA ARG A 239 -0.22 12.15 6.37
C ARG A 239 -1.16 13.02 7.20
N GLU A 240 -0.61 13.73 8.18
CA GLU A 240 -1.15 15.06 8.45
C GLU A 240 -0.82 15.92 7.22
N GLU A 241 -1.76 15.99 6.27
CA GLU A 241 -1.84 17.11 5.34
C GLU A 241 -1.93 18.37 6.20
N PRO A 242 -0.86 19.18 6.32
CA PRO A 242 -0.81 20.18 7.39
C PRO A 242 -1.81 21.28 7.06
N GLN A 243 -2.90 21.37 7.84
CA GLN A 243 -4.09 22.18 7.53
C GLN A 243 -3.67 23.55 7.00
N GLY A 244 -3.93 23.77 5.72
CA GLY A 244 -3.23 24.81 5.02
C GLY A 244 -3.73 26.19 5.42
N LYS A 245 -2.85 27.18 5.35
CA LYS A 245 -3.36 28.55 5.26
C LYS A 245 -4.17 28.65 3.96
N SER A 246 -5.45 28.97 4.09
CA SER A 246 -6.34 29.09 2.96
C SER A 246 -5.80 30.11 1.97
N ILE A 247 -5.77 29.74 0.70
CA ILE A 247 -5.38 30.61 -0.41
C ILE A 247 -6.60 31.01 -1.22
N ARG A 248 -6.50 32.19 -1.82
CA ARG A 248 -7.40 32.65 -2.87
C ARG A 248 -6.63 32.62 -4.18
N ILE A 249 -7.18 31.96 -5.20
CA ILE A 249 -6.64 31.98 -6.55
C ILE A 249 -7.66 32.69 -7.44
N THR A 250 -7.24 33.66 -8.25
CA THR A 250 -8.12 34.35 -9.20
C THR A 250 -7.55 34.31 -10.60
N ALA A 251 -8.37 33.90 -11.57
CA ALA A 251 -8.01 33.81 -12.99
C ALA A 251 -9.27 33.89 -13.86
N GLY A 252 -9.19 34.59 -15.01
CA GLY A 252 -10.31 34.69 -15.95
C GLY A 252 -11.59 35.37 -15.42
N GLY A 253 -11.52 36.03 -14.26
CA GLY A 253 -12.70 36.55 -13.53
C GLY A 253 -13.31 35.57 -12.52
N HIS A 254 -12.86 34.32 -12.49
CA HIS A 254 -13.25 33.32 -11.50
C HIS A 254 -12.38 33.44 -10.24
N THR A 255 -12.90 32.95 -9.11
CA THR A 255 -12.19 32.88 -7.82
C THR A 255 -12.32 31.47 -7.25
N PHE A 256 -11.19 30.89 -6.88
CA PHE A 256 -11.06 29.55 -6.33
C PHE A 256 -10.52 29.62 -4.90
N THR A 257 -10.89 28.65 -4.07
CA THR A 257 -10.30 28.43 -2.76
C THR A 257 -9.39 27.23 -2.79
N GLY A 258 -8.35 27.25 -1.95
CA GLY A 258 -7.45 26.13 -1.78
C GLY A 258 -6.69 26.24 -0.46
N GLU A 259 -5.76 25.33 -0.26
CA GLU A 259 -4.91 25.24 0.93
C GLU A 259 -3.44 25.06 0.53
N TRP A 260 -2.53 25.75 1.21
CA TRP A 260 -1.08 25.53 1.09
C TRP A 260 -0.58 24.54 2.14
N LEU A 261 0.11 23.48 1.72
CA LEU A 261 0.79 22.54 2.62
C LEU A 261 1.86 23.27 3.46
N ASP A 262 2.13 22.82 4.67
CA ASP A 262 3.20 23.41 5.51
C ASP A 262 4.58 22.75 5.26
N THR A 263 4.96 22.59 3.99
CA THR A 263 6.31 22.12 3.60
C THR A 263 7.28 23.31 3.47
N PRO A 264 8.62 23.11 3.57
CA PRO A 264 9.58 24.21 3.39
C PRO A 264 9.47 24.91 2.02
N LEU A 265 9.21 24.15 0.95
CA LEU A 265 9.01 24.68 -0.39
C LEU A 265 7.69 25.45 -0.53
N ALA A 266 6.58 24.90 -0.04
CA ALA A 266 5.29 25.58 -0.05
C ALA A 266 5.34 26.88 0.77
N ASN A 267 6.05 26.87 1.91
CA ASN A 267 6.35 28.06 2.71
C ASN A 267 7.16 29.11 1.94
N GLU A 268 8.21 28.72 1.22
CA GLU A 268 9.01 29.65 0.41
C GLU A 268 8.18 30.26 -0.73
N ILE A 269 7.36 29.46 -1.42
CA ILE A 269 6.47 29.93 -2.50
C ILE A 269 5.35 30.84 -1.95
N ARG A 270 4.77 30.50 -0.80
CA ARG A 270 3.83 31.38 -0.05
C ARG A 270 4.50 32.69 0.38
N GLY A 271 5.81 32.69 0.62
CA GLY A 271 6.62 33.88 0.84
C GLY A 271 6.75 34.82 -0.37
N MET A 272 6.38 34.36 -1.57
CA MET A 272 6.35 35.16 -2.81
C MET A 272 4.99 35.85 -3.05
N PHE A 273 4.05 35.78 -2.09
CA PHE A 273 2.67 36.28 -2.29
C PHE A 273 2.53 37.80 -2.09
N PRO A 274 1.66 38.48 -2.85
CA PRO A 274 0.80 37.94 -3.91
C PRO A 274 1.60 37.56 -5.17
N LEU A 275 1.39 36.33 -5.64
CA LEU A 275 2.15 35.71 -6.71
C LEU A 275 1.32 35.71 -8.00
N THR A 276 1.81 36.36 -9.04
CA THR A 276 1.14 36.39 -10.36
C THR A 276 1.94 35.63 -11.40
N ALA A 277 1.29 34.71 -12.13
CA ALA A 277 1.90 33.92 -13.20
C ALA A 277 0.91 33.70 -14.36
N THR A 278 1.39 33.80 -15.61
CA THR A 278 0.56 33.43 -16.78
C THR A 278 0.64 31.92 -17.02
N LEU A 279 -0.46 31.21 -16.78
CA LEU A 279 -0.55 29.76 -16.96
C LEU A 279 -1.27 29.43 -18.29
N GLY A 280 -0.87 28.35 -18.95
CA GLY A 280 -1.52 27.79 -20.12
C GLY A 280 -2.07 26.38 -19.86
N ARG A 281 -3.24 26.06 -20.42
CA ARG A 281 -3.85 24.73 -20.30
C ARG A 281 -3.03 23.69 -21.08
N TYR A 282 -2.80 22.53 -20.49
CA TYR A 282 -2.12 21.40 -21.13
C TYR A 282 -2.83 20.07 -20.84
N GLY A 283 -2.80 19.16 -21.82
CA GLY A 283 -3.40 17.82 -21.76
C GLY A 283 -4.93 17.73 -21.51
N GLY A 284 -5.62 18.84 -21.29
CA GLY A 284 -6.95 18.85 -20.67
C GLY A 284 -6.90 18.21 -19.28
N ARG A 285 -5.94 18.66 -18.45
CA ARG A 285 -5.73 18.20 -17.06
C ARG A 285 -5.04 19.21 -16.15
N GLU A 286 -4.26 20.15 -16.72
CA GLU A 286 -3.46 21.09 -15.94
C GLU A 286 -3.43 22.49 -16.55
N TYR A 287 -3.26 23.51 -15.71
CA TYR A 287 -2.81 24.85 -16.10
C TYR A 287 -1.41 25.06 -15.52
N TYR A 288 -0.41 25.32 -16.37
CA TYR A 288 0.99 25.47 -15.93
C TYR A 288 1.70 26.67 -16.54
N GLY A 289 2.73 27.19 -15.86
CA GLY A 289 3.49 28.36 -16.30
C GLY A 289 4.71 28.65 -15.44
N SER A 290 5.64 29.46 -15.96
CA SER A 290 6.92 29.75 -15.30
C SER A 290 6.75 30.57 -14.02
N MET A 291 7.40 30.15 -12.95
CA MET A 291 7.55 30.94 -11.72
C MET A 291 8.48 32.15 -11.96
N PRO A 292 8.18 33.33 -11.37
CA PRO A 292 8.99 34.55 -11.54
C PRO A 292 10.35 34.46 -10.84
N GLN A 293 10.43 33.71 -9.73
CA GLN A 293 11.65 33.36 -9.02
C GLN A 293 11.76 31.84 -8.90
N ARG A 294 12.98 31.31 -8.83
CA ARG A 294 13.24 29.91 -8.49
C ARG A 294 13.35 29.75 -6.97
N PRO A 295 12.54 28.89 -6.33
CA PRO A 295 12.72 28.50 -4.93
C PRO A 295 14.08 27.86 -4.67
N THR A 296 14.56 27.96 -3.43
CA THR A 296 15.84 27.41 -2.96
C THR A 296 15.67 26.06 -2.26
N HIS A 297 14.52 25.81 -1.62
CA HIS A 297 14.14 24.48 -1.19
C HIS A 297 13.69 23.63 -2.38
N THR A 298 13.99 22.34 -2.34
CA THR A 298 13.48 21.35 -3.29
C THR A 298 13.61 19.97 -2.67
N GLU A 299 12.75 19.04 -3.10
CA GLU A 299 12.81 17.62 -2.77
C GLU A 299 12.75 16.79 -4.07
N GLU A 300 12.72 15.46 -3.99
CA GLU A 300 12.74 14.58 -5.16
C GLU A 300 11.48 14.72 -6.02
N GLY A 301 10.33 14.99 -5.40
CA GLY A 301 9.02 15.06 -6.04
C GLY A 301 8.50 13.69 -6.52
N GLN A 302 7.33 13.69 -7.15
CA GLN A 302 6.59 12.50 -7.59
C GLN A 302 6.15 12.60 -9.06
N LEU A 303 5.70 11.47 -9.64
CA LEU A 303 5.24 11.36 -11.04
C LEU A 303 3.72 11.20 -11.18
N ARG A 304 2.97 11.40 -10.08
CA ARG A 304 1.50 11.42 -10.04
C ARG A 304 1.00 12.71 -9.39
N PHE A 305 -0.24 13.04 -9.66
CA PHE A 305 -0.99 14.16 -9.08
C PHE A 305 -2.40 13.66 -8.73
N GLU A 306 -3.08 14.36 -7.83
CA GLU A 306 -4.53 14.27 -7.64
C GLU A 306 -5.24 15.48 -8.25
N ASN A 307 -6.54 15.36 -8.54
CA ASN A 307 -7.31 16.50 -9.03
C ASN A 307 -7.36 17.59 -7.95
N GLY A 308 -7.01 18.82 -8.32
CA GLY A 308 -6.84 19.95 -7.42
C GLY A 308 -5.37 20.26 -7.07
N ASP A 309 -4.42 19.35 -7.30
CA ASP A 309 -3.03 19.54 -6.87
C ASP A 309 -2.37 20.79 -7.45
N ILE A 310 -1.89 21.65 -6.56
CA ILE A 310 -1.02 22.79 -6.88
C ILE A 310 0.40 22.32 -6.65
N THR A 311 1.24 22.45 -7.68
CA THR A 311 2.54 21.79 -7.72
C THR A 311 3.64 22.70 -8.25
N TYR A 312 4.88 22.44 -7.85
CA TYR A 312 6.08 23.04 -8.44
C TYR A 312 6.93 21.98 -9.14
N CYS A 313 7.44 22.28 -10.34
CA CYS A 313 8.38 21.44 -11.06
C CYS A 313 9.80 22.07 -11.06
N PRO A 314 10.78 21.49 -10.35
CA PRO A 314 12.14 22.02 -10.30
C PRO A 314 12.83 22.06 -11.66
N SER A 315 12.60 21.08 -12.52
CA SER A 315 13.32 20.87 -13.77
C SER A 315 13.19 22.03 -14.78
N ASN A 316 12.02 22.67 -14.82
CA ASN A 316 11.69 23.78 -15.74
C ASN A 316 11.33 25.10 -15.02
N ASN A 317 11.24 25.10 -13.69
CA ASN A 317 10.78 26.23 -12.87
C ASN A 317 9.33 26.64 -13.13
N THR A 318 8.41 25.68 -13.29
CA THR A 318 6.96 25.98 -13.45
C THR A 318 6.15 25.69 -12.19
N ILE A 319 5.13 26.50 -11.94
CA ILE A 319 3.99 26.14 -11.10
C ILE A 319 2.89 25.56 -11.99
N ALA A 320 2.14 24.58 -11.49
CA ALA A 320 0.98 24.02 -12.16
C ALA A 320 -0.19 23.79 -11.19
N ILE A 321 -1.41 23.92 -11.68
CA ILE A 321 -2.63 23.42 -11.04
C ILE A 321 -3.14 22.26 -11.89
N PHE A 322 -3.16 21.05 -11.34
CA PHE A 322 -3.87 19.91 -11.92
C PHE A 322 -5.33 19.95 -11.49
N TYR A 323 -6.26 19.72 -12.41
CA TYR A 323 -7.70 19.86 -12.18
C TYR A 323 -8.53 18.65 -12.68
N ALA A 324 -7.95 17.77 -13.51
CA ALA A 324 -8.64 16.60 -14.04
C ALA A 324 -7.69 15.44 -14.39
N LYS A 325 -8.25 14.24 -14.58
CA LYS A 325 -7.58 13.02 -15.09
C LYS A 325 -6.55 12.36 -14.17
N ALA A 326 -6.55 12.64 -12.86
CA ALA A 326 -5.82 11.80 -11.91
C ALA A 326 -6.31 10.34 -11.95
N ASP A 327 -7.63 10.16 -12.11
CA ASP A 327 -8.35 8.89 -12.06
C ASP A 327 -8.51 8.21 -13.43
N ASP A 328 -7.98 8.80 -14.52
CA ASP A 328 -8.03 8.18 -15.85
C ASP A 328 -6.96 7.07 -15.93
N PRO A 329 -7.33 5.78 -16.05
CA PRO A 329 -6.37 4.68 -16.08
C PRO A 329 -5.44 4.73 -17.31
N ASN A 330 -5.73 5.58 -18.31
CA ASN A 330 -4.91 5.81 -19.48
C ASN A 330 -3.92 6.98 -19.31
N MET A 331 -4.01 7.76 -18.23
CA MET A 331 -3.11 8.90 -17.96
C MET A 331 -1.68 8.44 -17.71
N GLY A 332 -1.51 7.33 -16.99
CA GLY A 332 -0.21 6.71 -16.71
C GLY A 332 0.56 7.45 -15.61
N GLN A 333 1.67 8.09 -15.98
CA GLN A 333 2.52 8.89 -15.09
C GLN A 333 3.04 10.11 -15.84
N LEU A 334 3.33 11.18 -15.10
CA LEU A 334 3.99 12.36 -15.64
C LEU A 334 5.42 12.03 -16.10
N THR A 335 5.92 12.75 -17.10
CA THR A 335 7.30 12.61 -17.60
C THR A 335 8.31 13.48 -16.85
N MET A 336 7.83 14.33 -15.94
CA MET A 336 8.62 15.25 -15.13
C MET A 336 8.14 15.17 -13.68
N ARG A 337 9.06 15.22 -12.71
CA ARG A 337 8.68 15.20 -11.30
C ARG A 337 8.12 16.55 -10.86
N ILE A 338 7.03 16.47 -10.12
CA ILE A 338 6.32 17.58 -9.48
C ILE A 338 6.39 17.42 -7.97
N ILE A 339 6.41 18.53 -7.25
CA ILE A 339 6.32 18.57 -5.80
C ILE A 339 4.96 19.20 -5.47
N PRO A 340 4.01 18.45 -4.88
CA PRO A 340 2.81 19.03 -4.30
C PRO A 340 3.19 20.11 -3.27
N ILE A 341 2.56 21.27 -3.40
CA ILE A 341 2.76 22.42 -2.50
C ILE A 341 1.43 22.93 -1.93
N GLY A 342 0.30 22.61 -2.57
CA GLY A 342 -1.05 22.88 -2.07
C GLY A 342 -2.11 22.15 -2.89
N LYS A 343 -3.37 22.46 -2.62
CA LYS A 343 -4.52 21.89 -3.33
C LYS A 343 -5.63 22.92 -3.49
N VAL A 344 -6.30 22.91 -4.63
CA VAL A 344 -7.57 23.63 -4.86
C VAL A 344 -8.70 22.81 -4.25
N THR A 345 -9.52 23.45 -3.41
CA THR A 345 -10.60 22.82 -2.64
C THR A 345 -12.00 23.29 -3.05
N SER A 346 -12.08 24.36 -3.85
CA SER A 346 -13.30 24.72 -4.59
C SER A 346 -13.50 23.84 -5.83
N ASP A 347 -14.70 23.90 -6.40
CA ASP A 347 -15.06 23.30 -7.69
C ASP A 347 -13.97 23.42 -8.77
N LEU A 348 -13.70 22.29 -9.43
CA LEU A 348 -12.67 22.13 -10.46
C LEU A 348 -13.25 22.11 -11.88
N GLU A 349 -14.55 21.89 -12.08
CA GLU A 349 -15.16 21.77 -13.42
C GLU A 349 -15.00 23.08 -14.23
N ILE A 350 -15.05 24.21 -13.52
CA ILE A 350 -14.82 25.57 -14.04
C ILE A 350 -13.49 25.68 -14.81
N PHE A 351 -12.43 24.96 -14.42
CA PHE A 351 -11.14 25.01 -15.12
C PHE A 351 -11.24 24.52 -16.58
N ASP A 352 -12.18 23.63 -16.91
CA ASP A 352 -12.36 23.18 -18.29
C ASP A 352 -13.17 24.17 -19.16
N GLU A 353 -13.88 25.13 -18.58
CA GLU A 353 -14.57 26.22 -19.30
C GLU A 353 -13.69 27.45 -19.58
N MET A 354 -12.63 27.66 -18.78
CA MET A 354 -11.77 28.86 -18.82
C MET A 354 -10.91 28.98 -20.10
N ASP A 355 -10.51 30.21 -20.47
CA ASP A 355 -9.58 30.45 -21.57
C ASP A 355 -8.28 29.63 -21.48
N SER A 356 -7.74 29.22 -22.63
CA SER A 356 -6.59 28.31 -22.71
C SER A 356 -5.25 28.90 -22.24
N ARG A 357 -5.17 30.22 -22.02
CA ARG A 357 -4.02 30.89 -21.41
C ARG A 357 -4.45 32.15 -20.67
N LEU A 358 -4.26 32.16 -19.36
CA LEU A 358 -4.76 33.20 -18.45
C LEU A 358 -3.67 33.64 -17.46
N GLU A 359 -3.85 34.84 -16.92
CA GLU A 359 -3.11 35.26 -15.72
C GLU A 359 -3.81 34.69 -14.48
N PHE A 360 -3.03 34.02 -13.63
CA PHE A 360 -3.42 33.51 -12.33
C PHE A 360 -2.71 34.33 -11.26
N MET A 361 -3.47 34.89 -10.32
CA MET A 361 -2.95 35.49 -9.10
C MET A 361 -3.27 34.56 -7.92
N PHE A 362 -2.25 34.22 -7.14
CA PHE A 362 -2.35 33.46 -5.91
C PHE A 362 -2.08 34.40 -4.73
N ASP A 363 -3.01 34.45 -3.78
CA ASP A 363 -2.97 35.38 -2.65
C ASP A 363 -3.38 34.69 -1.34
N ASN A 364 -2.97 35.27 -0.21
CA ASN A 364 -3.36 34.78 1.11
C ASN A 364 -4.81 35.21 1.40
N VAL A 365 -5.58 34.36 2.08
CA VAL A 365 -6.79 34.82 2.76
C VAL A 365 -6.37 35.66 3.98
N GLN A 366 -6.89 36.88 4.09
CA GLN A 366 -6.73 37.80 5.23
C GLN A 366 -7.69 37.46 6.35
#